data_AF-A0A428TDY1-F1
#
_entry.id   AF-A0A428TDY1-F1
#
_cell.length_a   1.000
_cell.length_b   1.000
_cell.length_c   1.000
_cell.angle_alpha   90.00
_cell.angle_beta   90.00
_cell.angle_gamma   90.00
#
_symmetry.space_group_name_H-M   'P 1'
#
loop_
_entity.id
_entity.type
_entity.pdbx_description
1 polymer ?
#
loop_
_entity_poly.entity_id
_entity_poly.type
_entity_poly.pdbx_seq_one_letter_code
_entity_poly.pdbx_strand_id
1 'polypeptide(L)'
;MSSLLVNLTSLLQNAGHHVIALLSRLYELLPSWISRGSYNEQQLSIIATTTIQLLQDGRWGYLRNQFALPLRFLLTETVLEKGWQMITATTGPIQRVGQPVISGGWFLSATVPVHFSRANLALIIQMRSSGKLIGLRVSPLFAAGLAQDWKPPPYAELGAEREVELKLGSKLEVPGILCLPREPGVFPCVIFLSGSGPCDMDSSVGSVKPFKDIALGLAQHGITSIRFDKATLKHAQKFKNSTTITVGDEYLDQANDAIAQARQHSEIDPEQIFVIGHSLGAAVAPYLAQTDERILGAVLLAAPSQPLHRVYVRQLRYFASLDNEPVEAMQELIAEAEQKADAVDSGQVTAAKDLPFGLPASYWDSIHELDPVGTVQRLKKPMLLLQGSRDYQVTVADDWVEWERVLGNKDNARLRVFEGLDHCFIKGEGLSTPADYDVPGSVDIEVVDDISRWISDVGTGGSASR
;
A
#
# COMPACT_ATOMS: atom_id res chain seq x y z
N MET A 1 -2.72 -1.53 1.09
CA MET A 1 -2.68 -2.07 2.47
C MET A 1 -2.54 -1.01 3.58
N SER A 2 -2.13 0.23 3.29
CA SER A 2 -2.00 1.32 4.27
C SER A 2 -3.33 1.89 4.80
N SER A 3 -4.48 1.50 4.23
CA SER A 3 -5.82 2.00 4.59
C SER A 3 -6.59 1.17 5.64
N LEU A 4 -6.09 -0.01 6.02
CA LEU A 4 -6.78 -0.95 6.94
C LEU A 4 -6.48 -0.72 8.43
N LEU A 5 -5.68 0.29 8.77
CA LEU A 5 -5.24 0.51 10.15
C LEU A 5 -6.10 1.54 10.85
N VAL A 6 -7.02 1.01 11.64
CA VAL A 6 -7.82 1.74 12.63
C VAL A 6 -6.85 2.41 13.60
N ASN A 7 -6.75 3.73 13.51
CA ASN A 7 -6.07 4.53 14.50
C ASN A 7 -7.02 4.60 15.71
N LEU A 8 -6.55 4.46 16.96
CA LEU A 8 -7.43 4.68 18.11
C LEU A 8 -7.99 6.11 18.12
N THR A 9 -7.34 7.04 17.41
CA THR A 9 -7.88 8.37 17.08
C THR A 9 -9.00 8.37 16.04
N SER A 10 -9.09 7.42 15.11
CA SER A 10 -10.24 7.29 14.19
C SER A 10 -11.46 6.69 14.90
N LEU A 11 -11.26 5.78 15.86
CA LEU A 11 -12.33 5.35 16.79
C LEU A 11 -12.88 6.51 17.63
N LEU A 12 -12.04 7.49 17.97
CA LEU A 12 -12.43 8.69 18.71
C LEU A 12 -13.05 9.80 17.84
N GLN A 13 -12.90 9.77 16.51
CA GLN A 13 -13.54 10.76 15.61
C GLN A 13 -15.07 10.59 15.54
N ASN A 14 -15.59 9.40 15.83
CA ASN A 14 -17.03 9.18 15.99
C ASN A 14 -17.58 9.64 17.36
N ALA A 15 -16.71 10.03 18.29
CA ALA A 15 -17.12 10.67 19.53
C ALA A 15 -17.23 12.18 19.26
N GLY A 16 -18.46 12.70 19.22
CA GLY A 16 -18.80 14.03 18.71
C GLY A 16 -17.97 15.22 19.23
N HIS A 17 -18.10 16.37 18.57
CA HIS A 17 -17.33 17.63 18.75
C HIS A 17 -16.93 18.01 20.19
N HIS A 18 -17.69 17.62 21.21
CA HIS A 18 -17.36 17.82 22.62
C HIS A 18 -16.17 16.98 23.14
N VAL A 19 -15.91 15.79 22.57
CA VAL A 19 -14.78 14.92 22.95
C VAL A 19 -13.46 15.43 22.35
N ILE A 20 -13.51 15.97 21.13
CA ILE A 20 -12.36 16.62 20.48
C ILE A 20 -11.95 17.91 21.22
N ALA A 21 -12.91 18.71 21.68
CA ALA A 21 -12.66 19.90 22.49
C ALA A 21 -12.09 19.57 23.89
N LEU A 22 -12.47 18.42 24.47
CA LEU A 22 -11.93 17.94 25.75
C LEU A 22 -10.51 17.37 25.59
N LEU A 23 -10.24 16.64 24.51
CA LEU A 23 -8.92 16.08 24.18
C LEU A 23 -7.90 17.15 23.79
N SER A 24 -8.33 18.22 23.12
CA SER A 24 -7.47 19.39 22.81
C SER A 24 -7.12 20.19 24.06
N ARG A 25 -8.07 20.41 25.00
CA ARG A 25 -7.75 20.98 26.32
C ARG A 25 -6.88 20.08 27.21
N LEU A 26 -6.98 18.75 27.06
CA LEU A 26 -6.06 17.80 27.72
C LEU A 26 -4.65 17.86 27.09
N TYR A 27 -4.56 18.13 25.79
CA TYR A 27 -3.29 18.33 25.09
C TYR A 27 -2.58 19.62 25.53
N GLU A 28 -3.33 20.70 25.83
CA GLU A 28 -2.77 21.95 26.37
C GLU A 28 -2.20 21.81 27.80
N LEU A 29 -2.57 20.75 28.53
CA LEU A 29 -2.06 20.45 29.88
C LEU A 29 -0.83 19.51 29.89
N LEU A 30 -0.44 18.95 28.73
CA LEU A 30 0.66 17.99 28.56
C LEU A 30 2.05 18.42 29.08
N PRO A 31 2.47 19.71 29.03
CA PRO A 31 3.82 20.09 29.49
C PRO A 31 4.08 19.77 30.96
N SER A 32 3.03 19.70 31.79
CA SER A 32 3.13 19.36 33.22
C SER A 32 3.14 17.85 33.52
N TRP A 33 2.88 17.00 32.52
CA TRP A 33 2.72 15.54 32.66
C TRP A 33 3.95 14.75 32.19
N ILE A 34 4.92 15.45 31.58
CA ILE A 34 6.19 14.91 31.10
C ILE A 34 7.20 15.04 32.24
N SER A 35 7.16 14.12 33.21
CA SER A 35 8.35 13.94 34.07
C SER A 35 9.30 12.99 33.34
N ARG A 36 10.53 13.46 33.10
CA ARG A 36 11.70 12.62 32.79
C ARG A 36 12.11 11.85 34.05
N GLY A 37 11.18 11.09 34.64
CA GLY A 37 11.49 10.20 35.73
C GLY A 37 12.36 9.05 35.22
N SER A 38 13.28 8.56 36.05
CA SER A 38 13.95 7.28 35.81
C SER A 38 12.89 6.20 35.62
N TYR A 39 12.94 5.46 34.52
CA TYR A 39 12.03 4.36 34.24
C TYR A 39 12.81 3.03 34.21
N ASN A 40 12.14 1.96 34.61
CA ASN A 40 12.69 0.62 34.56
C ASN A 40 12.17 -0.08 33.29
N GLU A 41 13.06 -0.34 32.34
CA GLU A 41 12.72 -0.97 31.05
C GLU A 41 12.11 -2.36 31.21
N GLN A 42 12.57 -3.14 32.19
CA GLN A 42 12.01 -4.46 32.49
C GLN A 42 10.57 -4.35 32.99
N GLN A 43 10.30 -3.38 33.87
CA GLN A 43 8.94 -3.13 34.35
C GLN A 43 8.01 -2.68 33.22
N LEU A 44 8.47 -1.78 32.34
CA LEU A 44 7.69 -1.34 31.18
C LEU A 44 7.44 -2.49 30.19
N SER A 45 8.42 -3.36 29.99
CA SER A 45 8.29 -4.57 29.17
C SER A 45 7.23 -5.53 29.75
N ILE A 46 7.23 -5.74 31.07
CA ILE A 46 6.21 -6.55 31.75
C ILE A 46 4.82 -5.94 31.54
N ILE A 47 4.66 -4.63 31.72
CA ILE A 47 3.37 -3.95 31.49
C ILE A 47 2.92 -4.11 30.04
N ALA A 48 3.83 -3.96 29.08
CA ALA A 48 3.54 -4.12 27.66
C ALA A 48 3.05 -5.53 27.34
N THR A 49 3.79 -6.57 27.75
CA THR A 49 3.37 -7.97 27.57
C THR A 49 2.08 -8.31 28.30
N THR A 50 1.87 -7.80 29.51
CA THR A 50 0.62 -7.97 30.27
C THR A 50 -0.56 -7.32 29.54
N THR A 51 -0.36 -6.15 28.95
CA THR A 51 -1.39 -5.45 28.17
C THR A 51 -1.83 -6.29 26.97
N ILE A 52 -0.87 -6.92 26.27
CA ILE A 52 -1.17 -7.82 25.15
C ILE A 52 -1.89 -9.08 25.61
N GLN A 53 -1.48 -9.67 26.73
CA GLN A 53 -2.17 -10.81 27.33
C GLN A 53 -3.63 -10.46 27.68
N LEU A 54 -3.88 -9.28 28.26
CA LEU A 54 -5.24 -8.84 28.58
C LEU A 54 -6.10 -8.62 27.34
N LEU A 55 -5.51 -8.15 26.22
CA LEU A 55 -6.18 -8.07 24.93
C LEU A 55 -6.53 -9.47 24.40
N GLN A 56 -5.58 -10.38 24.44
CA GLN A 56 -5.74 -11.76 23.96
C GLN A 56 -6.80 -12.53 24.75
N ASP A 57 -6.85 -12.33 26.08
CA ASP A 57 -7.79 -13.02 26.98
C ASP A 57 -9.15 -12.33 27.09
N GLY A 58 -9.38 -11.22 26.36
CA GLY A 58 -10.64 -10.46 26.42
C GLY A 58 -10.93 -9.84 27.80
N ARG A 59 -9.89 -9.51 28.58
CA ARG A 59 -10.01 -9.03 29.96
C ARG A 59 -10.20 -7.51 30.00
N TRP A 60 -11.26 -7.02 29.36
CA TRP A 60 -11.51 -5.59 29.10
C TRP A 60 -11.53 -4.72 30.36
N GLY A 61 -12.22 -5.13 31.42
CA GLY A 61 -12.24 -4.38 32.68
C GLY A 61 -10.84 -4.23 33.31
N TYR A 62 -10.00 -5.26 33.24
CA TYR A 62 -8.62 -5.21 33.73
C TYR A 62 -7.74 -4.31 32.86
N LEU A 63 -7.87 -4.42 31.54
CA LEU A 63 -7.16 -3.56 30.59
C LEU A 63 -7.54 -2.09 30.77
N ARG A 64 -8.84 -1.80 30.85
CA ARG A 64 -9.38 -0.46 31.12
C ARG A 64 -8.80 0.14 32.40
N ASN A 65 -8.61 -0.66 33.44
CA ASN A 65 -8.02 -0.20 34.71
C ASN A 65 -6.52 0.13 34.64
N GLN A 66 -5.83 -0.28 33.56
CA GLN A 66 -4.44 0.11 33.31
C GLN A 66 -4.31 1.52 32.72
N PHE A 67 -5.37 2.07 32.11
CA PHE A 67 -5.34 3.43 31.57
C PHE A 67 -5.35 4.50 32.66
N ALA A 68 -4.58 5.56 32.43
CA ALA A 68 -4.58 6.76 33.26
C ALA A 68 -5.92 7.49 33.15
N LEU A 69 -6.28 8.21 34.21
CA LEU A 69 -7.38 9.19 34.12
C LEU A 69 -6.91 10.40 33.27
N PRO A 70 -7.78 10.96 32.40
CA PRO A 70 -9.19 10.62 32.20
C PRO A 70 -9.48 9.56 31.12
N LEU A 71 -8.48 9.03 30.41
CA LEU A 71 -8.66 8.09 29.29
C LEU A 71 -9.49 6.86 29.65
N ARG A 72 -9.37 6.36 30.90
CA ARG A 72 -10.20 5.27 31.43
C ARG A 72 -11.72 5.52 31.35
N PHE A 73 -12.17 6.78 31.32
CA PHE A 73 -13.58 7.10 31.14
C PHE A 73 -14.02 7.07 29.67
N LEU A 74 -13.12 7.41 28.75
CA LEU A 74 -13.39 7.39 27.31
C LEU A 74 -13.30 5.97 26.72
N LEU A 75 -12.34 5.18 27.21
CA LEU A 75 -12.12 3.80 26.78
C LEU A 75 -12.98 2.85 27.61
N THR A 76 -14.25 2.72 27.23
CA THR A 76 -15.16 1.73 27.80
C THR A 76 -14.73 0.31 27.41
N GLU A 77 -15.22 -0.70 28.12
CA GLU A 77 -14.94 -2.10 27.79
C GLU A 77 -15.39 -2.45 26.37
N THR A 78 -16.59 -1.99 25.98
CA THR A 78 -17.11 -2.15 24.61
C THR A 78 -16.24 -1.49 23.55
N VAL A 79 -15.67 -0.31 23.82
CA VAL A 79 -14.78 0.36 22.86
C VAL A 79 -13.49 -0.42 22.67
N LEU A 80 -12.91 -0.94 23.76
CA LEU A 80 -11.70 -1.76 23.72
C LEU A 80 -11.96 -3.09 23.00
N GLU A 81 -13.07 -3.74 23.31
CA GLU A 81 -13.50 -5.00 22.70
C GLU A 81 -13.70 -4.85 21.20
N LYS A 82 -14.57 -3.92 20.76
CA LYS A 82 -14.85 -3.70 19.34
C LYS A 82 -13.60 -3.27 18.57
N GLY A 83 -12.76 -2.42 19.17
CA GLY A 83 -11.50 -2.01 18.55
C GLY A 83 -10.55 -3.18 18.33
N TRP A 84 -10.43 -4.07 19.32
CA TRP A 84 -9.58 -5.26 19.20
C TRP A 84 -10.15 -6.28 18.21
N GLN A 85 -11.47 -6.54 18.26
CA GLN A 85 -12.16 -7.41 17.33
C GLN A 85 -11.97 -6.97 15.87
N MET A 86 -12.03 -5.66 15.59
CA MET A 86 -11.79 -5.12 14.26
C MET A 86 -10.37 -5.38 13.75
N ILE A 87 -9.37 -5.33 14.63
CA ILE A 87 -7.98 -5.69 14.30
C ILE A 87 -7.91 -7.20 14.00
N THR A 88 -8.32 -8.04 14.95
CA THR A 88 -8.20 -9.51 14.81
C THR A 88 -9.08 -10.07 13.71
N ALA A 89 -10.17 -9.40 13.33
CA ALA A 89 -11.01 -9.77 12.20
C ALA A 89 -10.23 -9.80 10.89
N THR A 90 -9.27 -8.89 10.71
CA THR A 90 -8.47 -8.78 9.47
C THR A 90 -7.11 -9.45 9.57
N THR A 91 -6.53 -9.54 10.78
CA THR A 91 -5.18 -10.11 10.98
C THR A 91 -5.20 -11.55 11.50
N GLY A 92 -6.31 -11.99 12.06
CA GLY A 92 -6.47 -13.31 12.69
C GLY A 92 -6.02 -13.32 14.14
N PRO A 93 -5.98 -14.49 14.80
CA PRO A 93 -5.48 -14.63 16.17
C PRO A 93 -3.98 -14.35 16.28
N ILE A 94 -3.54 -13.92 17.47
CA ILE A 94 -2.11 -13.82 17.81
C ILE A 94 -1.51 -15.22 17.83
N GLN A 95 -0.41 -15.41 17.12
CA GLN A 95 0.41 -16.62 17.14
C GLN A 95 1.65 -16.44 18.01
N ARG A 96 2.29 -15.27 17.96
CA ARG A 96 3.52 -14.99 18.70
C ARG A 96 3.63 -13.51 19.08
N VAL A 97 4.10 -13.25 20.28
CA VAL A 97 4.47 -11.90 20.75
C VAL A 97 5.99 -11.81 20.83
N GLY A 98 6.58 -10.84 20.16
CA GLY A 98 8.02 -10.58 20.20
C GLY A 98 8.44 -9.72 21.38
N GLN A 99 9.74 -9.41 21.44
CA GLN A 99 10.30 -8.64 22.55
C GLN A 99 9.93 -7.14 22.44
N PRO A 100 9.47 -6.49 23.53
CA PRO A 100 9.22 -5.06 23.55
C PRO A 100 10.50 -4.24 23.32
N VAL A 101 10.44 -3.27 22.42
CA VAL A 101 11.47 -2.22 22.28
C VAL A 101 11.00 -0.99 23.05
N ILE A 102 11.74 -0.62 24.10
CA ILE A 102 11.42 0.53 24.96
C ILE A 102 12.08 1.79 24.38
N SER A 103 11.30 2.88 24.27
CA SER A 103 11.80 4.18 23.84
C SER A 103 11.36 5.29 24.80
N GLY A 104 12.34 6.09 25.24
CA GLY A 104 12.18 7.22 26.15
C GLY A 104 12.15 8.55 25.41
N GLY A 105 11.07 8.83 24.67
CA GLY A 105 10.84 10.09 23.95
C GLY A 105 9.94 11.07 24.71
N TRP A 106 9.11 11.83 23.98
CA TRP A 106 8.05 12.68 24.55
C TRP A 106 7.07 11.87 25.43
N PHE A 107 6.87 10.60 25.09
CA PHE A 107 6.15 9.60 25.88
C PHE A 107 7.06 8.38 26.08
N LEU A 108 6.96 7.71 27.23
CA LEU A 108 7.53 6.38 27.39
C LEU A 108 6.69 5.42 26.56
N SER A 109 7.33 4.68 25.66
CA SER A 109 6.62 3.75 24.78
C SER A 109 7.30 2.39 24.76
N ALA A 110 6.49 1.35 24.74
CA ALA A 110 6.90 0.00 24.39
C ALA A 110 6.32 -0.32 23.02
N THR A 111 7.18 -0.56 22.03
CA THR A 111 6.78 -1.01 20.70
C THR A 111 7.00 -2.51 20.64
N VAL A 112 5.92 -3.27 20.52
CA VAL A 112 5.96 -4.74 20.58
C VAL A 112 5.57 -5.32 19.23
N PRO A 113 6.44 -6.08 18.54
CA PRO A 113 6.04 -6.81 17.35
C PRO A 113 5.13 -7.98 17.74
N VAL A 114 3.97 -8.07 17.08
CA VAL A 114 2.97 -9.11 17.30
C VAL A 114 2.68 -9.77 15.96
N HIS A 115 2.86 -11.09 15.95
CA HIS A 115 2.64 -11.95 14.79
C HIS A 115 1.24 -12.55 14.90
N PHE A 116 0.36 -12.16 14.00
CA PHE A 116 -0.95 -12.76 13.83
C PHE A 116 -0.91 -13.80 12.71
N SER A 117 -1.95 -14.62 12.58
CA SER A 117 -1.97 -15.68 11.56
C SER A 117 -1.96 -15.18 10.11
N ARG A 118 -2.36 -13.93 9.85
CA ARG A 118 -2.44 -13.35 8.48
C ARG A 118 -1.59 -12.10 8.28
N ALA A 119 -1.09 -11.48 9.34
CA ALA A 119 -0.33 -10.23 9.26
C ALA A 119 0.60 -10.06 10.47
N ASN A 120 1.66 -9.28 10.32
CA ASN A 120 2.47 -8.84 11.46
C ASN A 120 2.31 -7.34 11.70
N LEU A 121 2.15 -6.96 12.95
CA LEU A 121 1.92 -5.57 13.35
C LEU A 121 2.75 -5.23 14.58
N ALA A 122 3.00 -3.95 14.78
CA ALA A 122 3.55 -3.41 16.01
C ALA A 122 2.41 -2.85 16.89
N LEU A 123 2.33 -3.33 18.13
CA LEU A 123 1.53 -2.70 19.18
C LEU A 123 2.41 -1.68 19.90
N ILE A 124 2.06 -0.39 19.76
CA ILE A 124 2.73 0.73 20.42
C ILE A 124 1.92 1.08 21.65
N ILE A 125 2.51 0.81 22.82
CA ILE A 125 1.91 0.99 24.13
C ILE A 125 2.59 2.18 24.78
N GLN A 126 1.87 3.29 24.90
CA GLN A 126 2.37 4.52 25.51
C GLN A 126 1.98 4.56 26.99
N MET A 127 2.93 4.93 27.83
CA MET A 127 2.84 4.84 29.28
C MET A 127 3.38 6.10 29.96
N ARG A 128 2.93 6.33 31.19
CA ARG A 128 3.61 7.21 32.15
C ARG A 128 4.77 6.47 32.82
N SER A 129 5.65 7.20 33.49
CA SER A 129 6.69 6.61 34.38
C SER A 129 6.10 5.75 35.51
N SER A 130 4.84 5.99 35.90
CA SER A 130 4.10 5.13 36.84
C SER A 130 3.62 3.80 36.26
N GLY A 131 3.80 3.56 34.95
CA GLY A 131 3.32 2.38 34.25
C GLY A 131 1.85 2.45 33.78
N LYS A 132 1.13 3.55 34.07
CA LYS A 132 -0.25 3.72 33.57
C LYS A 132 -0.28 4.01 32.08
N LEU A 133 -1.17 3.33 31.36
CA LEU A 133 -1.33 3.49 29.92
C LEU A 133 -1.92 4.86 29.59
N ILE A 134 -1.34 5.53 28.60
CA ILE A 134 -1.82 6.80 28.04
C ILE A 134 -2.09 6.71 26.54
N GLY A 135 -1.79 5.56 25.92
CA GLY A 135 -2.10 5.30 24.53
C GLY A 135 -1.87 3.84 24.18
N LEU A 136 -2.68 3.34 23.26
CA LEU A 136 -2.51 2.05 22.60
C LEU A 136 -2.69 2.32 21.11
N ARG A 137 -1.77 1.88 20.27
CA ARG A 137 -1.84 2.04 18.82
C ARG A 137 -1.34 0.78 18.14
N VAL A 138 -1.95 0.47 17.00
CA VAL A 138 -1.44 -0.55 16.07
C VAL A 138 -0.80 0.14 14.88
N SER A 139 0.31 -0.40 14.40
CA SER A 139 1.07 0.11 13.26
C SER A 139 1.62 -1.06 12.45
N PRO A 140 1.84 -0.93 11.13
CA PRO A 140 2.69 -1.87 10.41
C PRO A 140 4.08 -1.93 11.04
N LEU A 141 4.76 -3.08 10.92
CA LEU A 141 6.12 -3.25 11.43
C LEU A 141 7.09 -2.23 10.82
N PHE A 142 7.02 -1.99 9.50
CA PHE A 142 7.93 -1.05 8.81
C PHE A 142 7.78 0.38 9.34
N ALA A 143 6.54 0.86 9.51
CA ALA A 143 6.27 2.19 10.04
C ALA A 143 6.62 2.32 11.53
N ALA A 144 6.78 1.20 12.24
CA ALA A 144 7.26 1.15 13.61
C ALA A 144 8.78 0.96 13.73
N GLY A 145 9.51 0.87 12.61
CA GLY A 145 10.95 0.59 12.59
C GLY A 145 11.31 -0.83 13.05
N LEU A 146 10.38 -1.78 12.91
CA LEU A 146 10.53 -3.18 13.32
C LEU A 146 10.41 -4.17 12.15
N ALA A 147 10.22 -3.70 10.91
CA ALA A 147 10.28 -4.59 9.76
C ALA A 147 11.71 -5.09 9.55
N GLN A 148 11.84 -6.26 8.93
CA GLN A 148 13.14 -6.69 8.45
C GLN A 148 13.58 -5.75 7.31
N ASP A 149 14.88 -5.49 7.24
CA ASP A 149 15.41 -4.68 6.15
C ASP A 149 15.20 -5.39 4.80
N TRP A 150 14.89 -4.59 3.79
CA TRP A 150 14.91 -5.04 2.41
C TRP A 150 16.30 -5.58 2.06
N LYS A 151 16.32 -6.66 1.28
CA LYS A 151 17.55 -7.25 0.73
C LYS A 151 17.54 -7.07 -0.78
N PRO A 152 18.67 -6.67 -1.40
CA PRO A 152 18.78 -6.59 -2.85
C PRO A 152 18.42 -7.92 -3.52
N PRO A 153 17.77 -7.89 -4.68
CA PRO A 153 17.52 -9.10 -5.44
C PRO A 153 18.83 -9.81 -5.79
N PRO A 154 18.86 -11.16 -5.88
CA PRO A 154 20.06 -11.91 -6.26
C PRO A 154 20.61 -11.55 -7.64
N TYR A 155 19.75 -11.07 -8.54
CA TYR A 155 20.14 -10.60 -9.85
C TYR A 155 20.69 -9.17 -9.81
N ALA A 156 20.45 -8.38 -8.77
CA ALA A 156 20.96 -7.01 -8.68
C ALA A 156 22.38 -6.96 -8.10
N GLU A 157 23.35 -6.54 -8.91
CA GLU A 157 24.65 -6.09 -8.41
C GLU A 157 24.52 -4.65 -7.92
N LEU A 158 24.37 -4.44 -6.61
CA LEU A 158 24.25 -3.09 -6.05
C LEU A 158 25.40 -2.18 -6.47
N GLY A 159 25.06 -0.99 -6.99
CA GLY A 159 26.05 -0.03 -7.48
C GLY A 159 26.51 -0.29 -8.92
N ALA A 160 25.89 -1.25 -9.61
CA ALA A 160 25.96 -1.37 -11.06
C ALA A 160 24.97 -0.41 -11.76
N GLU A 161 24.15 0.31 -11.01
CA GLU A 161 23.26 1.37 -11.49
C GLU A 161 23.74 2.74 -11.03
N ARG A 162 23.26 3.80 -11.70
CA ARG A 162 23.40 5.18 -11.24
C ARG A 162 22.01 5.72 -10.92
N GLU A 163 21.79 6.11 -9.67
CA GLU A 163 20.55 6.77 -9.25
C GLU A 163 20.76 8.29 -9.23
N VAL A 164 19.83 9.03 -9.86
CA VAL A 164 19.79 10.49 -9.89
C VAL A 164 18.49 10.93 -9.24
N GLU A 165 18.58 11.80 -8.23
CA GLU A 165 17.40 12.37 -7.59
C GLU A 165 16.66 13.31 -8.54
N LEU A 166 15.33 13.19 -8.55
CA LEU A 166 14.42 14.04 -9.29
C LEU A 166 13.42 14.71 -8.35
N LYS A 167 12.85 15.81 -8.84
CA LYS A 167 11.65 16.44 -8.30
C LYS A 167 10.59 16.43 -9.37
N LEU A 168 9.42 15.93 -9.04
CA LEU A 168 8.36 15.64 -10.01
C LEU A 168 7.04 16.25 -9.57
N GLY A 169 6.31 16.83 -10.51
CA GLY A 169 5.00 17.42 -10.32
C GLY A 169 5.04 18.94 -10.24
N SER A 170 4.18 19.59 -11.03
CA SER A 170 4.11 21.05 -11.15
C SER A 170 3.24 21.69 -10.07
N LYS A 171 2.25 20.95 -9.53
CA LYS A 171 1.32 21.42 -8.50
C LYS A 171 1.61 20.80 -7.14
N LEU A 172 1.99 19.53 -7.14
CA LEU A 172 2.28 18.74 -5.94
C LEU A 172 3.65 18.10 -6.08
N GLU A 173 4.72 18.86 -5.84
CA GLU A 173 6.09 18.33 -5.97
C GLU A 173 6.33 17.13 -5.05
N VAL A 174 6.89 16.06 -5.59
CA VAL A 174 7.32 14.85 -4.87
C VAL A 174 8.76 14.50 -5.23
N PRO A 175 9.52 13.84 -4.35
CA PRO A 175 10.80 13.27 -4.71
C PRO A 175 10.63 12.06 -5.65
N GLY A 176 11.59 11.88 -6.55
CA GLY A 176 11.71 10.69 -7.38
C GLY A 176 13.18 10.32 -7.63
N ILE A 177 13.38 9.18 -8.28
CA ILE A 177 14.68 8.67 -8.67
C ILE A 177 14.61 8.27 -10.15
N LEU A 178 15.59 8.74 -10.92
CA LEU A 178 15.97 8.18 -12.21
C LEU A 178 17.07 7.14 -11.99
N CYS A 179 16.76 5.87 -12.26
CA CYS A 179 17.71 4.77 -12.25
C CYS A 179 18.25 4.56 -13.68
N LEU A 180 19.56 4.69 -13.84
CA LEU A 180 20.28 4.54 -15.10
C LEU A 180 21.16 3.29 -15.07
N PRO A 181 21.38 2.63 -16.23
CA PRO A 181 22.44 1.65 -16.39
C PRO A 181 23.82 2.20 -15.98
N ARG A 182 24.73 1.29 -15.58
CA ARG A 182 26.11 1.63 -15.19
C ARG A 182 26.81 2.47 -16.24
N GLU A 183 26.81 1.94 -17.44
CA GLU A 183 27.54 2.46 -18.57
C GLU A 183 26.73 3.58 -19.21
N PRO A 184 27.35 4.73 -19.53
CA PRO A 184 26.67 5.80 -20.24
C PRO A 184 26.16 5.33 -21.61
N GLY A 185 24.99 5.84 -21.99
CA GLY A 185 24.34 5.48 -23.25
C GLY A 185 23.01 6.18 -23.42
N VAL A 186 22.32 5.90 -24.52
CA VAL A 186 20.95 6.35 -24.77
C VAL A 186 20.07 5.11 -24.72
N PHE A 187 19.14 5.08 -23.77
CA PHE A 187 18.39 3.87 -23.41
C PHE A 187 16.89 4.12 -23.42
N PRO A 188 16.06 3.08 -23.64
CA PRO A 188 14.63 3.18 -23.35
C PRO A 188 14.37 3.53 -21.89
N CYS A 189 13.22 4.13 -21.60
CA CYS A 189 12.83 4.55 -20.26
C CYS A 189 11.45 4.05 -19.86
N VAL A 190 11.33 3.60 -18.62
CA VAL A 190 10.08 3.22 -17.98
C VAL A 190 9.68 4.23 -16.91
N ILE A 191 8.43 4.67 -16.92
CA ILE A 191 7.83 5.46 -15.83
C ILE A 191 6.93 4.55 -14.98
N PHE A 192 7.20 4.46 -13.68
CA PHE A 192 6.47 3.60 -12.75
C PHE A 192 5.28 4.30 -12.09
N LEU A 193 4.13 3.62 -12.03
CA LEU A 193 2.89 4.06 -11.37
C LEU A 193 2.50 3.03 -10.31
N SER A 194 2.71 3.38 -9.04
CA SER A 194 2.47 2.49 -7.89
C SER A 194 0.99 2.20 -7.64
N GLY A 195 0.69 1.19 -6.82
CA GLY A 195 -0.66 0.78 -6.47
C GLY A 195 -1.44 1.76 -5.58
N SER A 196 -2.51 1.26 -4.95
CA SER A 196 -3.48 2.07 -4.20
C SER A 196 -2.93 2.61 -2.86
N GLY A 197 -3.42 3.80 -2.48
CA GLY A 197 -3.06 4.47 -1.23
C GLY A 197 -1.73 5.23 -1.30
N PRO A 198 -1.22 5.73 -0.16
CA PRO A 198 0.12 6.32 -0.07
C PRO A 198 1.21 5.26 -0.29
N CYS A 199 2.06 5.48 -1.30
CA CYS A 199 3.19 4.62 -1.65
C CYS A 199 4.45 5.48 -1.84
N ASP A 200 5.60 4.97 -1.44
CA ASP A 200 6.89 5.56 -1.78
C ASP A 200 7.33 5.12 -3.19
N MET A 201 8.41 5.72 -3.69
CA MET A 201 8.97 5.40 -5.01
C MET A 201 9.43 3.94 -5.17
N ASP A 202 9.73 3.26 -4.07
CA ASP A 202 10.13 1.84 -4.05
C ASP A 202 8.92 0.89 -4.07
N SER A 203 7.69 1.42 -3.95
CA SER A 203 6.47 0.66 -3.72
C SER A 203 6.59 -0.27 -2.50
N SER A 204 7.23 0.22 -1.44
CA SER A 204 7.56 -0.53 -0.22
C SER A 204 6.30 -1.09 0.46
N VAL A 205 6.30 -2.39 0.70
CA VAL A 205 5.29 -3.08 1.53
C VAL A 205 6.03 -4.05 2.44
N GLY A 206 5.94 -3.86 3.76
CA GLY A 206 6.71 -4.67 4.70
C GLY A 206 8.21 -4.55 4.44
N SER A 207 8.85 -5.67 4.10
CA SER A 207 10.27 -5.83 3.80
C SER A 207 10.58 -5.91 2.30
N VAL A 208 9.58 -5.75 1.43
CA VAL A 208 9.74 -5.90 -0.03
C VAL A 208 9.60 -4.55 -0.74
N LYS A 209 10.31 -4.41 -1.88
CA LYS A 209 10.40 -3.17 -2.66
C LYS A 209 10.26 -3.44 -4.16
N PRO A 210 9.09 -3.87 -4.64
CA PRO A 210 8.93 -4.42 -5.98
C PRO A 210 9.35 -3.47 -7.10
N PHE A 211 9.12 -2.16 -6.96
CA PHE A 211 9.55 -1.21 -7.99
C PHE A 211 11.06 -0.99 -7.99
N LYS A 212 11.69 -1.01 -6.82
CA LYS A 212 13.15 -0.97 -6.73
C LYS A 212 13.75 -2.24 -7.35
N ASP A 213 13.21 -3.40 -7.01
CA ASP A 213 13.69 -4.69 -7.52
C ASP A 213 13.60 -4.76 -9.06
N ILE A 214 12.51 -4.30 -9.64
CA ILE A 214 12.35 -4.23 -11.10
C ILE A 214 13.31 -3.20 -11.69
N ALA A 215 13.40 -1.99 -11.12
CA ALA A 215 14.30 -0.95 -11.64
C ALA A 215 15.77 -1.37 -11.66
N LEU A 216 16.24 -2.06 -10.61
CA LEU A 216 17.60 -2.59 -10.55
C LEU A 216 17.83 -3.66 -11.62
N GLY A 217 16.86 -4.55 -11.84
CA GLY A 217 16.93 -5.54 -12.91
C GLY A 217 16.92 -4.91 -14.31
N LEU A 218 16.01 -3.96 -14.56
CA LEU A 218 15.92 -3.22 -15.83
C LEU A 218 17.21 -2.48 -16.17
N ALA A 219 17.87 -1.87 -15.19
CA ALA A 219 19.13 -1.17 -15.40
C ALA A 219 20.24 -2.09 -15.94
N GLN A 220 20.24 -3.38 -15.56
CA GLN A 220 21.18 -4.37 -16.09
C GLN A 220 20.87 -4.78 -17.53
N HIS A 221 19.62 -4.64 -17.95
CA HIS A 221 19.20 -4.85 -19.33
C HIS A 221 19.30 -3.59 -20.19
N GLY A 222 19.95 -2.52 -19.71
CA GLY A 222 20.09 -1.28 -20.47
C GLY A 222 18.77 -0.53 -20.58
N ILE A 223 17.89 -0.63 -19.59
CA ILE A 223 16.61 0.07 -19.54
C ILE A 223 16.62 1.01 -18.35
N THR A 224 16.39 2.30 -18.59
CA THR A 224 16.31 3.31 -17.54
C THR A 224 14.91 3.30 -16.92
N SER A 225 14.79 3.81 -15.69
CA SER A 225 13.47 3.95 -15.09
C SER A 225 13.34 5.15 -14.18
N ILE A 226 12.14 5.73 -14.12
CA ILE A 226 11.77 6.79 -13.20
C ILE A 226 10.71 6.27 -12.23
N ARG A 227 11.01 6.41 -10.94
CA ARG A 227 10.16 6.04 -9.82
C ARG A 227 9.95 7.26 -8.92
N PHE A 228 8.80 7.39 -8.28
CA PHE A 228 8.49 8.57 -7.49
C PHE A 228 7.52 8.30 -6.34
N ASP A 229 7.66 9.08 -5.26
CA ASP A 229 6.72 9.04 -4.15
C ASP A 229 5.36 9.53 -4.63
N LYS A 230 4.28 8.88 -4.21
CA LYS A 230 2.95 9.37 -4.55
C LYS A 230 2.68 10.71 -3.88
N ALA A 231 1.91 11.56 -4.56
CA ALA A 231 1.41 12.81 -3.98
C ALA A 231 0.60 12.55 -2.69
N THR A 232 -0.12 11.42 -2.62
CA THR A 232 -0.86 10.98 -1.43
C THR A 232 0.03 10.64 -0.24
N LEU A 233 1.31 10.28 -0.46
CA LEU A 233 2.29 10.08 0.60
C LEU A 233 2.88 11.42 1.06
N LYS A 234 3.47 12.18 0.14
CA LYS A 234 4.16 13.42 0.46
C LYS A 234 3.22 14.52 0.98
N HIS A 235 2.02 14.61 0.41
CA HIS A 235 1.01 15.64 0.70
C HIS A 235 -0.21 15.08 1.44
N ALA A 236 -0.03 14.03 2.25
CA ALA A 236 -1.11 13.30 2.92
C ALA A 236 -2.16 14.19 3.61
N GLN A 237 -1.74 15.27 4.27
CA GLN A 237 -2.68 16.17 4.96
C GLN A 237 -3.58 16.95 3.99
N LYS A 238 -3.08 17.31 2.81
CA LYS A 238 -3.85 17.99 1.76
C LYS A 238 -4.90 17.04 1.18
N PHE A 239 -4.51 15.79 0.91
CA PHE A 239 -5.45 14.77 0.45
C PHE A 239 -6.52 14.45 1.51
N LYS A 240 -6.12 14.27 2.77
CA LYS A 240 -7.04 13.99 3.88
C LYS A 240 -8.09 15.08 4.11
N ASN A 241 -7.74 16.33 3.86
CA ASN A 241 -8.63 17.48 4.05
C ASN A 241 -9.43 17.84 2.79
N SER A 242 -9.16 17.20 1.66
CA SER A 242 -9.81 17.53 0.41
C SER A 242 -11.14 16.81 0.26
N THR A 243 -12.14 17.54 -0.25
CA THR A 243 -13.44 16.99 -0.65
C THR A 243 -13.55 16.83 -2.17
N THR A 244 -12.50 17.18 -2.92
CA THR A 244 -12.50 17.25 -4.39
C THR A 244 -11.26 16.61 -5.04
N ILE A 245 -10.53 15.76 -4.32
CA ILE A 245 -9.37 15.04 -4.90
C ILE A 245 -9.84 14.02 -5.94
N THR A 246 -9.05 13.91 -7.00
CA THR A 246 -9.26 12.93 -8.08
C THR A 246 -8.08 11.96 -8.18
N VAL A 247 -8.26 10.87 -8.93
CA VAL A 247 -7.15 9.98 -9.32
C VAL A 247 -6.11 10.74 -10.16
N GLY A 248 -6.54 11.78 -10.89
CA GLY A 248 -5.64 12.65 -11.64
C GLY A 248 -4.65 13.38 -10.73
N ASP A 249 -5.11 13.90 -9.59
CA ASP A 249 -4.26 14.56 -8.58
C ASP A 249 -3.27 13.58 -7.92
N GLU A 250 -3.60 12.29 -7.91
CA GLU A 250 -2.78 11.22 -7.32
C GLU A 250 -1.64 10.75 -8.24
N TYR A 251 -1.83 10.81 -9.58
CA TYR A 251 -0.88 10.24 -10.55
C TYR A 251 -0.41 11.21 -11.65
N LEU A 252 -1.33 11.94 -12.29
CA LEU A 252 -1.08 12.48 -13.64
C LEU A 252 -0.11 13.66 -13.64
N ASP A 253 -0.10 14.51 -12.60
CA ASP A 253 0.84 15.64 -12.52
C ASP A 253 2.30 15.16 -12.48
N GLN A 254 2.60 14.21 -11.58
CA GLN A 254 3.95 13.66 -11.40
C GLN A 254 4.36 12.76 -12.57
N ALA A 255 3.44 11.94 -13.09
CA ALA A 255 3.72 11.06 -14.21
C ALA A 255 4.03 11.84 -15.50
N ASN A 256 3.24 12.88 -15.81
CA ASN A 256 3.47 13.71 -17.00
C ASN A 256 4.78 14.50 -16.89
N ASP A 257 5.12 15.00 -15.71
CA ASP A 257 6.40 15.68 -15.48
C ASP A 257 7.58 14.70 -15.59
N ALA A 258 7.44 13.47 -15.07
CA ALA A 258 8.46 12.42 -15.24
C ALA A 258 8.69 12.07 -16.72
N ILE A 259 7.61 11.94 -17.50
CA ILE A 259 7.69 11.73 -18.95
C ILE A 259 8.38 12.92 -19.64
N ALA A 260 8.04 14.15 -19.25
CA ALA A 260 8.64 15.36 -19.83
C ALA A 260 10.15 15.45 -19.52
N GLN A 261 10.56 15.17 -18.29
CA GLN A 261 11.95 15.14 -17.88
C GLN A 261 12.72 13.99 -18.56
N ALA A 262 12.11 12.81 -18.69
CA ALA A 262 12.70 11.68 -19.41
C ALA A 262 13.04 12.06 -20.87
N ARG A 263 12.11 12.72 -21.58
CA ARG A 263 12.32 13.15 -22.98
C ARG A 263 13.43 14.19 -23.15
N GLN A 264 13.80 14.89 -22.09
CA GLN A 264 14.84 15.92 -22.11
C GLN A 264 16.19 15.40 -21.61
N HIS A 265 16.23 14.20 -21.03
CA HIS A 265 17.44 13.63 -20.47
C HIS A 265 18.33 13.06 -21.58
N SER A 266 19.62 13.43 -21.60
CA SER A 266 20.55 13.05 -22.68
C SER A 266 20.84 11.56 -22.78
N GLU A 267 20.59 10.80 -21.72
CA GLU A 267 20.81 9.34 -21.66
C GLU A 267 19.53 8.52 -21.88
N ILE A 268 18.42 9.17 -22.23
CA ILE A 268 17.13 8.52 -22.51
C ILE A 268 16.75 8.75 -23.97
N ASP A 269 16.31 7.70 -24.65
CA ASP A 269 15.70 7.81 -25.97
C ASP A 269 14.28 8.39 -25.83
N PRO A 270 14.01 9.62 -26.31
CA PRO A 270 12.71 10.26 -26.16
C PRO A 270 11.58 9.55 -26.91
N GLU A 271 11.90 8.66 -27.86
CA GLU A 271 10.95 7.89 -28.65
C GLU A 271 10.69 6.48 -28.06
N GLN A 272 11.45 6.07 -27.05
CA GLN A 272 11.30 4.77 -26.38
C GLN A 272 10.91 4.94 -24.90
N ILE A 273 9.77 5.58 -24.67
CA ILE A 273 9.19 5.77 -23.34
C ILE A 273 8.01 4.83 -23.13
N PHE A 274 8.05 4.10 -22.03
CA PHE A 274 7.05 3.13 -21.61
C PHE A 274 6.50 3.51 -20.23
N VAL A 275 5.33 2.98 -19.91
CA VAL A 275 4.73 3.13 -18.57
C VAL A 275 4.48 1.76 -17.95
N ILE A 276 4.82 1.59 -16.68
CA ILE A 276 4.50 0.40 -15.91
C ILE A 276 3.56 0.79 -14.78
N GLY A 277 2.37 0.18 -14.75
CA GLY A 277 1.42 0.36 -13.66
C GLY A 277 1.28 -0.92 -12.84
N HIS A 278 1.27 -0.80 -11.51
CA HIS A 278 0.97 -1.90 -10.59
C HIS A 278 -0.35 -1.68 -9.87
N SER A 279 -1.19 -2.71 -9.76
CA SER A 279 -2.47 -2.63 -9.05
C SER A 279 -3.30 -1.44 -9.54
N LEU A 280 -3.69 -0.48 -8.70
CA LEU A 280 -4.39 0.74 -9.14
C LEU A 280 -3.61 1.55 -10.19
N GLY A 281 -2.27 1.59 -10.15
CA GLY A 281 -1.46 2.23 -11.17
C GLY A 281 -1.62 1.57 -12.56
N ALA A 282 -1.96 0.29 -12.62
CA ALA A 282 -2.26 -0.42 -13.86
C ALA A 282 -3.58 0.03 -14.51
N ALA A 283 -4.48 0.67 -13.74
CA ALA A 283 -5.65 1.33 -14.30
C ALA A 283 -5.30 2.68 -14.99
N VAL A 284 -4.23 3.33 -14.53
CA VAL A 284 -3.79 4.65 -15.02
C VAL A 284 -2.82 4.53 -16.20
N ALA A 285 -1.96 3.50 -16.23
CA ALA A 285 -0.96 3.32 -17.29
C ALA A 285 -1.56 3.29 -18.71
N PRO A 286 -2.67 2.56 -18.99
CA PRO A 286 -3.31 2.57 -20.31
C PRO A 286 -3.85 3.94 -20.69
N TYR A 287 -4.36 4.71 -19.72
CA TYR A 287 -4.85 6.07 -19.94
C TYR A 287 -3.72 7.02 -20.37
N LEU A 288 -2.57 6.96 -19.70
CA LEU A 288 -1.39 7.73 -20.12
C LEU A 288 -0.93 7.31 -21.52
N ALA A 289 -0.83 6.01 -21.79
CA ALA A 289 -0.44 5.50 -23.10
C ALA A 289 -1.43 5.90 -24.21
N GLN A 290 -2.72 6.03 -23.90
CA GLN A 290 -3.75 6.50 -24.84
C GLN A 290 -3.66 8.01 -25.09
N THR A 291 -3.41 8.81 -24.06
CA THR A 291 -3.47 10.29 -24.13
C THR A 291 -2.18 10.93 -24.59
N ASP A 292 -1.03 10.27 -24.40
CA ASP A 292 0.26 10.69 -24.95
C ASP A 292 0.69 9.75 -26.07
N GLU A 293 0.56 10.21 -27.32
CA GLU A 293 0.87 9.44 -28.53
C GLU A 293 2.33 8.94 -28.57
N ARG A 294 3.27 9.62 -27.90
CA ARG A 294 4.69 9.28 -27.89
C ARG A 294 5.09 8.25 -26.81
N ILE A 295 4.16 7.80 -25.97
CA ILE A 295 4.41 6.62 -25.11
C ILE A 295 4.32 5.37 -25.98
N LEU A 296 5.34 4.53 -26.02
CA LEU A 296 5.43 3.41 -26.96
C LEU A 296 4.62 2.19 -26.53
N GLY A 297 4.42 1.98 -25.23
CA GLY A 297 3.57 0.90 -24.71
C GLY A 297 3.39 0.93 -23.20
N ALA A 298 2.56 0.00 -22.69
CA ALA A 298 2.26 -0.11 -21.26
C ALA A 298 2.43 -1.54 -20.72
N VAL A 299 3.05 -1.69 -19.55
CA VAL A 299 3.05 -2.94 -18.77
C VAL A 299 2.08 -2.80 -17.60
N LEU A 300 1.18 -3.76 -17.46
CA LEU A 300 0.17 -3.80 -16.42
C LEU A 300 0.49 -4.99 -15.49
N LEU A 301 0.93 -4.68 -14.29
CA LEU A 301 1.32 -5.65 -13.26
C LEU A 301 0.17 -5.81 -12.26
N ALA A 302 -0.35 -7.04 -12.12
CA ALA A 302 -1.45 -7.35 -11.20
C ALA A 302 -2.62 -6.35 -11.37
N ALA A 303 -3.12 -6.24 -12.60
CA ALA A 303 -4.07 -5.21 -12.97
C ALA A 303 -5.50 -5.60 -12.58
N PRO A 304 -6.20 -4.86 -11.71
CA PRO A 304 -7.60 -5.14 -11.42
C PRO A 304 -8.45 -4.84 -12.66
N SER A 305 -9.28 -5.80 -13.08
CA SER A 305 -10.28 -5.58 -14.13
C SER A 305 -11.59 -5.04 -13.54
N GLN A 306 -11.82 -5.27 -12.25
CA GLN A 306 -12.99 -4.81 -11.51
C GLN A 306 -12.73 -3.45 -10.82
N PRO A 307 -13.81 -2.69 -10.53
CA PRO A 307 -13.69 -1.45 -9.77
C PRO A 307 -13.05 -1.65 -8.39
N LEU A 308 -12.22 -0.68 -7.97
CA LEU A 308 -11.41 -0.76 -6.76
C LEU A 308 -12.22 -1.06 -5.49
N HIS A 309 -13.43 -0.49 -5.36
CA HIS A 309 -14.31 -0.74 -4.22
C HIS A 309 -14.84 -2.17 -4.17
N ARG A 310 -15.04 -2.83 -5.32
CA ARG A 310 -15.44 -4.25 -5.39
C ARG A 310 -14.24 -5.18 -5.15
N VAL A 311 -13.07 -4.81 -5.66
CA VAL A 311 -11.81 -5.50 -5.34
C VAL A 311 -11.55 -5.51 -3.82
N TYR A 312 -11.81 -4.39 -3.13
CA TYR A 312 -11.69 -4.32 -1.68
C TYR A 312 -12.64 -5.27 -0.94
N VAL A 313 -13.92 -5.31 -1.32
CA VAL A 313 -14.89 -6.26 -0.76
C VAL A 313 -14.40 -7.70 -0.94
N ARG A 314 -13.89 -8.03 -2.14
CA ARG A 314 -13.32 -9.36 -2.41
C ARG A 314 -12.14 -9.69 -1.49
N GLN A 315 -11.24 -8.74 -1.24
CA GLN A 315 -10.12 -8.94 -0.31
C GLN A 315 -10.59 -9.22 1.12
N LEU A 316 -11.64 -8.55 1.59
CA LEU A 316 -12.23 -8.84 2.91
C LEU A 316 -12.84 -10.24 2.97
N ARG A 317 -13.57 -10.64 1.93
CA ARG A 317 -14.12 -12.00 1.82
C ARG A 317 -13.02 -13.07 1.76
N TYR A 318 -11.89 -12.77 1.10
CA TYR A 318 -10.71 -13.63 1.13
C TYR A 318 -10.16 -13.78 2.54
N PHE A 319 -10.01 -12.69 3.30
CA PHE A 319 -9.58 -12.81 4.70
C PHE A 319 -10.55 -13.66 5.51
N ALA A 320 -11.87 -13.45 5.36
CA ALA A 320 -12.88 -14.26 6.02
C ALA A 320 -12.78 -15.76 5.69
N SER A 321 -12.36 -16.12 4.47
CA SER A 321 -12.22 -17.53 4.08
C SER A 321 -10.95 -18.21 4.61
N LEU A 322 -10.00 -17.45 5.16
CA LEU A 322 -8.82 -17.99 5.83
C LEU A 322 -9.11 -18.49 7.25
N ASP A 323 -10.25 -18.09 7.83
CA ASP A 323 -10.67 -18.52 9.15
C ASP A 323 -11.53 -19.79 9.04
N ASN A 324 -11.36 -20.73 9.98
CA ASN A 324 -12.16 -21.97 10.02
C ASN A 324 -13.62 -21.71 10.41
N GLU A 325 -13.89 -20.62 11.12
CA GLU A 325 -15.22 -20.24 11.60
C GLU A 325 -15.49 -18.76 11.29
N PRO A 326 -16.73 -18.39 10.95
CA PRO A 326 -17.08 -17.00 10.66
C PRO A 326 -16.83 -16.08 11.86
N VAL A 327 -16.03 -15.03 11.65
CA VAL A 327 -15.83 -13.96 12.63
C VAL A 327 -16.89 -12.88 12.43
N GLU A 328 -17.78 -12.65 13.41
CA GLU A 328 -18.88 -11.67 13.34
C GLU A 328 -18.40 -10.27 12.93
N ALA A 329 -17.31 -9.79 13.54
CA ALA A 329 -16.72 -8.50 13.20
C ALA A 329 -16.22 -8.42 11.74
N MET A 330 -15.77 -9.53 11.14
CA MET A 330 -15.43 -9.58 9.72
C MET A 330 -16.68 -9.54 8.84
N GLN A 331 -17.77 -10.20 9.24
CA GLN A 331 -19.04 -10.14 8.51
C GLN A 331 -19.64 -8.73 8.54
N GLU A 332 -19.62 -8.05 9.69
CA GLU A 332 -20.01 -6.64 9.79
C GLU A 332 -19.15 -5.74 8.89
N LEU A 333 -17.83 -5.97 8.86
CA LEU A 333 -16.91 -5.21 8.03
C LEU A 333 -17.17 -5.43 6.52
N ILE A 334 -17.45 -6.68 6.11
CA ILE A 334 -17.83 -7.00 4.74
C ILE A 334 -19.14 -6.31 4.36
N ALA A 335 -20.16 -6.39 5.21
CA ALA A 335 -21.45 -5.75 4.96
C ALA A 335 -21.34 -4.22 4.85
N GLU A 336 -20.53 -3.59 5.71
CA GLU A 336 -20.25 -2.14 5.60
C GLU A 336 -19.51 -1.81 4.29
N ALA A 337 -18.51 -2.61 3.92
CA ALA A 337 -17.78 -2.41 2.68
C ALA A 337 -18.67 -2.60 1.45
N GLU A 338 -19.60 -3.56 1.47
CA GLU A 338 -20.60 -3.77 0.43
C GLU A 338 -21.55 -2.59 0.32
N GLN A 339 -22.09 -2.09 1.43
CA GLN A 339 -22.95 -0.91 1.43
C GLN A 339 -22.25 0.32 0.83
N LYS A 340 -20.97 0.54 1.19
CA LYS A 340 -20.17 1.64 0.66
C LYS A 340 -19.84 1.44 -0.83
N ALA A 341 -19.60 0.20 -1.26
CA ALA A 341 -19.41 -0.15 -2.66
C ALA A 341 -20.69 0.09 -3.49
N ASP A 342 -21.85 -0.28 -2.98
CA ASP A 342 -23.14 -0.04 -3.62
C ASP A 342 -23.45 1.46 -3.75
N ALA A 343 -23.06 2.26 -2.75
CA ALA A 343 -23.17 3.72 -2.82
C ALA A 343 -22.37 4.29 -3.99
N VAL A 344 -21.14 3.82 -4.22
CA VAL A 344 -20.32 4.19 -5.38
C VAL A 344 -20.99 3.78 -6.69
N ASP A 345 -21.44 2.52 -6.81
CA ASP A 345 -22.06 2.00 -8.04
C ASP A 345 -23.37 2.71 -8.41
N SER A 346 -24.12 3.18 -7.40
CA SER A 346 -25.36 3.91 -7.60
C SER A 346 -25.16 5.32 -8.15
N GLY A 347 -23.93 5.87 -8.08
CA GLY A 347 -23.63 7.26 -8.42
C GLY A 347 -24.32 8.28 -7.50
N GLN A 348 -24.88 7.85 -6.37
CA GLN A 348 -25.50 8.75 -5.40
C GLN A 348 -24.43 9.58 -4.69
N VAL A 349 -24.59 10.90 -4.73
CA VAL A 349 -23.72 11.82 -3.99
C VAL A 349 -23.90 11.57 -2.50
N THR A 350 -22.86 11.02 -1.88
CA THR A 350 -22.80 10.67 -0.46
C THR A 350 -21.61 11.37 0.19
N ALA A 351 -21.63 11.51 1.52
CA ALA A 351 -20.49 12.07 2.22
C ALA A 351 -19.31 11.09 2.12
N ALA A 352 -18.08 11.61 2.05
CA ALA A 352 -16.88 10.78 1.89
C ALA A 352 -16.76 9.65 2.95
N LYS A 353 -17.23 9.89 4.18
CA LYS A 353 -17.28 8.88 5.27
C LYS A 353 -18.17 7.66 4.95
N ASP A 354 -19.17 7.85 4.09
CA ASP A 354 -20.15 6.85 3.66
C ASP A 354 -19.71 6.19 2.34
N LEU A 355 -18.51 6.54 1.84
CA LEU A 355 -17.86 5.95 0.69
C LEU A 355 -16.63 5.14 1.14
N PRO A 356 -16.12 4.21 0.30
CA PRO A 356 -14.97 3.42 0.64
C PRO A 356 -13.75 4.30 0.97
N PHE A 357 -12.96 3.86 1.95
CA PHE A 357 -11.72 4.54 2.38
C PHE A 357 -11.86 6.00 2.85
N GLY A 358 -13.06 6.55 2.97
CA GLY A 358 -13.25 7.96 3.29
C GLY A 358 -12.94 8.91 2.12
N LEU A 359 -12.91 8.41 0.88
CA LEU A 359 -12.58 9.20 -0.32
C LEU A 359 -13.84 9.90 -0.88
N PRO A 360 -13.73 11.13 -1.38
CA PRO A 360 -14.87 11.89 -1.89
C PRO A 360 -15.42 11.30 -3.20
N ALA A 361 -16.68 11.60 -3.53
CA ALA A 361 -17.33 11.16 -4.77
C ALA A 361 -16.51 11.50 -6.03
N SER A 362 -15.92 12.70 -6.07
CA SER A 362 -15.02 13.14 -7.16
C SER A 362 -13.86 12.18 -7.45
N TYR A 363 -13.35 11.48 -6.43
CA TYR A 363 -12.31 10.47 -6.62
C TYR A 363 -12.87 9.25 -7.36
N TRP A 364 -14.02 8.75 -6.92
CA TRP A 364 -14.69 7.60 -7.53
C TRP A 364 -15.16 7.89 -8.95
N ASP A 365 -15.76 9.05 -9.17
CA ASP A 365 -16.15 9.54 -10.49
C ASP A 365 -14.93 9.56 -11.43
N SER A 366 -13.81 10.13 -10.97
CA SER A 366 -12.58 10.20 -11.78
C SER A 366 -11.97 8.83 -12.08
N ILE A 367 -12.10 7.84 -11.19
CA ILE A 367 -11.66 6.46 -11.48
C ILE A 367 -12.58 5.80 -12.50
N HIS A 368 -13.90 5.99 -12.37
CA HIS A 368 -14.86 5.46 -13.34
C HIS A 368 -14.63 6.06 -14.74
N GLU A 369 -14.31 7.34 -14.82
CA GLU A 369 -13.97 8.04 -16.07
C GLU A 369 -12.73 7.47 -16.78
N LEU A 370 -11.76 6.89 -16.04
CA LEU A 370 -10.61 6.23 -16.66
C LEU A 370 -11.01 4.99 -17.47
N ASP A 371 -12.14 4.34 -17.12
CA ASP A 371 -12.66 3.13 -17.76
C ASP A 371 -11.53 2.15 -18.14
N PRO A 372 -10.80 1.55 -17.16
CA PRO A 372 -9.55 0.86 -17.46
C PRO A 372 -9.71 -0.27 -18.47
N VAL A 373 -10.77 -1.07 -18.35
CA VAL A 373 -11.08 -2.17 -19.27
C VAL A 373 -11.38 -1.64 -20.67
N GLY A 374 -12.26 -0.64 -20.81
CA GLY A 374 -12.56 -0.07 -22.12
C GLY A 374 -11.39 0.69 -22.74
N THR A 375 -10.57 1.36 -21.93
CA THR A 375 -9.36 2.05 -22.38
C THR A 375 -8.35 1.06 -22.94
N VAL A 376 -8.11 -0.05 -22.24
CA VAL A 376 -7.29 -1.17 -22.71
C VAL A 376 -7.85 -1.80 -23.99
N GLN A 377 -9.17 -1.95 -24.12
CA GLN A 377 -9.81 -2.44 -25.35
C GLN A 377 -9.57 -1.52 -26.56
N ARG A 378 -9.58 -0.21 -26.34
CA ARG A 378 -9.40 0.80 -27.40
C ARG A 378 -7.93 1.02 -27.75
N LEU A 379 -7.02 0.81 -26.81
CA LEU A 379 -5.59 1.06 -26.98
C LEU A 379 -5.00 0.16 -28.08
N LYS A 380 -4.35 0.81 -29.06
CA LYS A 380 -3.69 0.15 -30.21
C LYS A 380 -2.20 -0.06 -30.00
N LYS A 381 -1.66 0.48 -28.92
CA LYS A 381 -0.24 0.36 -28.57
C LYS A 381 0.05 -1.01 -27.95
N PRO A 382 1.28 -1.52 -28.08
CA PRO A 382 1.71 -2.72 -27.40
C PRO A 382 1.40 -2.68 -25.90
N MET A 383 0.94 -3.81 -25.37
CA MET A 383 0.69 -4.02 -23.94
C MET A 383 1.29 -5.34 -23.46
N LEU A 384 1.78 -5.37 -22.23
CA LEU A 384 2.17 -6.57 -21.50
C LEU A 384 1.35 -6.65 -20.20
N LEU A 385 0.57 -7.70 -20.01
CA LEU A 385 -0.15 -7.99 -18.77
C LEU A 385 0.50 -9.16 -18.04
N LEU A 386 0.92 -8.91 -16.80
CA LEU A 386 1.54 -9.91 -15.94
C LEU A 386 0.71 -10.10 -14.67
N GLN A 387 0.58 -11.34 -14.22
CA GLN A 387 -0.20 -11.71 -13.03
C GLN A 387 0.53 -12.79 -12.22
N GLY A 388 0.51 -12.70 -10.89
CA GLY A 388 0.94 -13.79 -10.01
C GLY A 388 -0.21 -14.74 -9.68
N SER A 389 0.01 -16.07 -9.67
CA SER A 389 -1.04 -17.06 -9.42
C SER A 389 -1.53 -17.09 -7.97
N ARG A 390 -0.72 -16.65 -7.00
CA ARG A 390 -1.06 -16.56 -5.57
C ARG A 390 -1.64 -15.22 -5.16
N ASP A 391 -1.85 -14.30 -6.11
CA ASP A 391 -2.37 -12.97 -5.82
C ASP A 391 -3.82 -13.01 -5.32
N TYR A 392 -4.01 -12.66 -4.05
CA TYR A 392 -5.33 -12.57 -3.42
C TYR A 392 -5.98 -11.19 -3.59
N GLN A 393 -5.21 -10.18 -3.98
CA GLN A 393 -5.69 -8.80 -4.15
C GLN A 393 -6.31 -8.61 -5.52
N VAL A 394 -5.65 -9.11 -6.55
CA VAL A 394 -6.08 -9.13 -7.96
C VAL A 394 -5.97 -10.57 -8.43
N THR A 395 -7.10 -11.24 -8.61
CA THR A 395 -7.12 -12.71 -8.63
C THR A 395 -7.10 -13.24 -10.06
N VAL A 396 -6.51 -14.43 -10.23
CA VAL A 396 -6.66 -15.17 -11.49
C VAL A 396 -8.12 -15.53 -11.76
N ALA A 397 -8.87 -15.91 -10.72
CA ALA A 397 -10.25 -16.36 -10.84
C ALA A 397 -11.22 -15.27 -11.30
N ASP A 398 -10.92 -13.99 -11.03
CA ASP A 398 -11.81 -12.86 -11.33
C ASP A 398 -11.20 -11.91 -12.36
N ASP A 399 -10.00 -11.38 -12.10
CA ASP A 399 -9.43 -10.31 -12.91
C ASP A 399 -8.77 -10.85 -14.19
N TRP A 400 -7.97 -11.91 -14.05
CA TRP A 400 -7.28 -12.51 -15.20
C TRP A 400 -8.24 -13.05 -16.26
N VAL A 401 -9.31 -13.75 -15.83
CA VAL A 401 -10.34 -14.27 -16.75
C VAL A 401 -10.94 -13.15 -17.60
N GLU A 402 -11.21 -11.99 -17.00
CA GLU A 402 -11.72 -10.84 -17.73
C GLU A 402 -10.66 -10.28 -18.69
N TRP A 403 -9.39 -10.20 -18.28
CA TRP A 403 -8.33 -9.76 -19.18
C TRP A 403 -8.09 -10.73 -20.35
N GLU A 404 -8.16 -12.04 -20.15
CA GLU A 404 -8.12 -13.01 -21.25
C GLU A 404 -9.29 -12.82 -22.21
N ARG A 405 -10.50 -12.60 -21.68
CA ARG A 405 -11.68 -12.32 -22.51
C ARG A 405 -11.50 -11.05 -23.35
N VAL A 406 -10.89 -10.01 -22.77
CA VAL A 406 -10.77 -8.68 -23.35
C VAL A 406 -9.57 -8.53 -24.30
N LEU A 407 -8.44 -9.15 -23.95
CA LEU A 407 -7.15 -8.98 -24.62
C LEU A 407 -6.63 -10.25 -25.30
N GLY A 408 -7.14 -11.44 -24.97
CA GLY A 408 -6.55 -12.71 -25.43
C GLY A 408 -6.50 -12.89 -26.94
N ASN A 409 -7.31 -12.13 -27.70
CA ASN A 409 -7.32 -12.13 -29.17
C ASN A 409 -6.67 -10.89 -29.79
N LYS A 410 -6.05 -10.01 -28.99
CA LYS A 410 -5.37 -8.82 -29.49
C LYS A 410 -3.93 -9.14 -29.86
N ASP A 411 -3.54 -8.76 -31.07
CA ASP A 411 -2.17 -8.87 -31.58
C ASP A 411 -1.20 -7.91 -30.86
N ASN A 412 -1.71 -6.81 -30.32
CA ASN A 412 -0.95 -5.83 -29.56
C ASN A 412 -0.91 -6.09 -28.05
N ALA A 413 -1.28 -7.29 -27.56
CA ALA A 413 -1.25 -7.61 -26.14
C ALA A 413 -0.57 -8.97 -25.87
N ARG A 414 0.36 -8.99 -24.92
CA ARG A 414 0.97 -10.22 -24.40
C ARG A 414 0.53 -10.43 -22.96
N LEU A 415 0.04 -11.62 -22.65
CA LEU A 415 -0.51 -11.99 -21.35
C LEU A 415 0.31 -13.15 -20.76
N ARG A 416 0.74 -13.04 -19.51
CA ARG A 416 1.35 -14.15 -18.77
C ARG A 416 0.97 -14.19 -17.28
N VAL A 417 0.61 -15.38 -16.80
CA VAL A 417 0.54 -15.71 -15.37
C VAL A 417 1.84 -16.38 -14.94
N PHE A 418 2.37 -15.98 -13.79
CA PHE A 418 3.52 -16.60 -13.15
C PHE A 418 3.08 -17.45 -11.97
N GLU A 419 3.45 -18.73 -12.01
CA GLU A 419 3.09 -19.70 -10.98
C GLU A 419 3.84 -19.44 -9.67
N GLY A 420 3.11 -19.49 -8.54
CA GLY A 420 3.68 -19.33 -7.21
C GLY A 420 4.04 -17.89 -6.82
N LEU A 421 3.75 -16.90 -7.66
CA LEU A 421 4.00 -15.48 -7.34
C LEU A 421 2.78 -14.80 -6.73
N ASP A 422 3.01 -13.95 -5.74
CA ASP A 422 1.96 -13.13 -5.09
C ASP A 422 1.69 -11.79 -5.82
N HIS A 423 0.93 -10.90 -5.18
CA HIS A 423 0.60 -9.57 -5.70
C HIS A 423 1.82 -8.67 -5.97
N CYS A 424 2.94 -8.91 -5.28
CA CYS A 424 4.20 -8.20 -5.44
C CYS A 424 5.15 -8.94 -6.40
N PHE A 425 4.69 -10.00 -7.06
CA PHE A 425 5.48 -10.87 -7.93
C PHE A 425 6.61 -11.60 -7.20
N ILE A 426 6.41 -11.88 -5.91
CA ILE A 426 7.38 -12.57 -5.07
C ILE A 426 6.94 -14.01 -4.88
N LYS A 427 7.91 -14.92 -5.02
CA LYS A 427 7.65 -16.35 -4.88
C LYS A 427 7.33 -16.70 -3.44
N GLY A 428 6.27 -17.49 -3.26
CA GLY A 428 5.93 -18.06 -1.97
C GLY A 428 5.15 -19.37 -2.12
N GLU A 429 4.68 -19.88 -0.99
CA GLU A 429 3.99 -21.17 -0.91
C GLU A 429 2.60 -21.00 -0.31
N GLY A 430 1.68 -21.90 -0.66
CA GLY A 430 0.32 -21.89 -0.12
C GLY A 430 -0.47 -20.61 -0.43
N LEU A 431 -1.45 -20.31 0.43
CA LEU A 431 -2.26 -19.10 0.34
C LEU A 431 -1.42 -17.88 0.73
N SER A 432 -1.46 -16.82 -0.08
CA SER A 432 -0.72 -15.60 0.23
C SER A 432 -1.45 -14.72 1.23
N THR A 433 -0.71 -14.14 2.16
CA THR A 433 -1.26 -13.24 3.18
C THR A 433 -0.38 -12.01 3.33
N PRO A 434 -0.88 -10.93 3.94
CA PRO A 434 -0.05 -9.76 4.27
C PRO A 434 1.24 -10.07 5.02
N ALA A 435 1.28 -11.14 5.81
CA ALA A 435 2.49 -11.56 6.53
C ALA A 435 3.64 -11.95 5.60
N ASP A 436 3.34 -12.39 4.37
CA ASP A 436 4.36 -12.77 3.37
C ASP A 436 5.27 -11.57 3.05
N TYR A 437 4.72 -10.36 3.03
CA TYR A 437 5.45 -9.15 2.69
C TYR A 437 6.46 -8.70 3.77
N ASP A 438 6.35 -9.20 5.00
CA ASP A 438 7.33 -8.92 6.08
C ASP A 438 8.53 -9.87 6.05
N VAL A 439 8.54 -10.83 5.13
CA VAL A 439 9.68 -11.69 4.84
C VAL A 439 10.48 -11.07 3.69
N PRO A 440 11.80 -10.83 3.87
CA PRO A 440 12.62 -10.34 2.77
C PRO A 440 12.54 -11.28 1.57
N GLY A 441 12.12 -10.72 0.45
CA GLY A 441 12.01 -11.36 -0.85
C GLY A 441 12.10 -10.29 -1.93
N SER A 442 12.26 -10.73 -3.16
CA SER A 442 12.37 -9.84 -4.32
C SER A 442 11.47 -10.32 -5.44
N VAL A 443 11.09 -9.40 -6.33
CA VAL A 443 10.39 -9.75 -7.58
C VAL A 443 11.15 -10.87 -8.30
N ASP A 444 10.43 -11.86 -8.81
CA ASP A 444 11.05 -12.99 -9.51
C ASP A 444 11.75 -12.53 -10.80
N ILE A 445 12.95 -13.05 -11.06
CA ILE A 445 13.76 -12.66 -12.22
C ILE A 445 13.02 -12.91 -13.54
N GLU A 446 12.17 -13.93 -13.62
CA GLU A 446 11.43 -14.19 -14.86
C GLU A 446 10.48 -13.04 -15.21
N VAL A 447 9.98 -12.31 -14.21
CA VAL A 447 9.11 -11.13 -14.40
C VAL A 447 9.92 -9.99 -14.97
N VAL A 448 11.10 -9.71 -14.37
CA VAL A 448 12.04 -8.69 -14.86
C VAL A 448 12.48 -8.99 -16.29
N ASP A 449 12.84 -10.24 -16.57
CA ASP A 449 13.27 -10.68 -17.90
C ASP A 449 12.15 -10.54 -18.93
N ASP A 450 10.89 -10.83 -18.57
CA ASP A 450 9.77 -10.70 -19.50
C ASP A 450 9.45 -9.24 -19.82
N ILE A 451 9.54 -8.35 -18.82
CA ILE A 451 9.40 -6.91 -19.01
C ILE A 451 10.53 -6.40 -19.92
N SER A 452 11.78 -6.78 -19.63
CA SER A 452 12.97 -6.32 -20.36
C SER A 452 12.94 -6.76 -21.82
N ARG A 453 12.60 -8.04 -22.07
CA ARG A 453 12.46 -8.57 -23.44
C ARG A 453 11.33 -7.87 -24.18
N TRP A 454 10.18 -7.70 -23.56
CA TRP A 454 9.04 -7.04 -24.21
C TRP A 454 9.34 -5.58 -24.57
N ILE A 455 10.00 -4.81 -23.68
CA ILE A 455 10.45 -3.44 -23.98
C ILE A 455 11.39 -3.43 -25.19
N SER A 456 12.35 -4.36 -25.24
CA SER A 456 13.31 -4.48 -26.34
C SER A 456 12.63 -4.84 -27.68
N ASP A 457 11.67 -5.78 -27.65
CA ASP A 457 10.93 -6.22 -28.82
C ASP A 457 10.08 -5.08 -29.42
N VAL A 458 9.42 -4.30 -28.55
CA VAL A 458 8.62 -3.15 -28.96
C VAL A 458 9.50 -2.01 -29.47
N GLY A 459 10.59 -1.70 -28.77
CA GLY A 459 11.53 -0.63 -29.13
C GLY A 459 12.23 -0.82 -30.48
N THR A 460 12.46 -2.07 -30.88
CA THR A 460 13.08 -2.41 -32.17
C THR A 460 12.08 -2.54 -33.33
N GLY A 461 10.79 -2.31 -33.09
CA GLY A 461 9.75 -2.35 -34.13
C GLY A 461 9.20 -3.75 -34.44
N GLY A 462 9.41 -4.74 -33.57
CA GLY A 462 8.62 -5.97 -33.50
C GLY A 462 8.43 -6.73 -34.83
N SER A 463 9.51 -6.97 -35.57
CA SER A 463 9.62 -8.12 -36.48
C SER A 463 10.40 -9.21 -35.72
N ALA A 464 9.76 -9.87 -34.77
CA ALA A 464 10.25 -11.13 -34.22
C ALA A 464 9.12 -12.17 -34.31
N SER A 465 9.45 -13.29 -34.93
CA SER A 465 8.55 -14.35 -35.38
C SER A 465 7.64 -14.93 -34.29
N ARG A 466 6.43 -15.24 -34.74
CA ARG A 466 5.37 -16.06 -34.12
C ARG A 466 5.83 -17.28 -33.34
#